data_AF-A0A3A6SWY0-F1
#
_entry.id   AF-A0A3A6SWY0-F1
#
_cell.length_a   1.000
_cell.length_b   1.000
_cell.length_c   1.000
_cell.angle_alpha   90.00
_cell.angle_beta   90.00
_cell.angle_gamma   90.00
#
_symmetry.space_group_name_H-M   'P 1'
#
loop_
_entity.id
_entity.type
_entity.pdbx_description
1 polymer ?
#
loop_
_entity_poly.entity_id
_entity_poly.type
_entity_poly.pdbx_seq_one_letter_code
_entity_poly.pdbx_strand_id
1 'polypeptide(L)'
;CQVTQSLLLEQLREWGVDISAGQLNRLLSEKYDDFHQEKDDLLNKGLGSTGYITTDDTGGRHQGKNGFVTHIGNELFAWFQSSRSKSRVNFLSLLCADQLGYRINTAALNYMKQKKLPIAQRKSLANHPCQFFNNEAQWQEHLQQLGFSSDRHMRWATEGALFAQALEVQPIESLVVVSDGAGQFKVLIHALC
;
A
#
# COMPACT_ATOMS: atom_id res chain seq x y z
N CYS A 1 -3.79 -6.98 -21.66
CA CYS A 1 -4.30 -7.97 -22.64
C CYS A 1 -5.54 -8.67 -22.05
N GLN A 2 -6.66 -8.69 -22.78
CA GLN A 2 -7.92 -9.34 -22.35
C GLN A 2 -8.14 -10.66 -23.10
N VAL A 3 -7.12 -11.53 -23.16
CA VAL A 3 -7.22 -12.83 -23.85
C VAL A 3 -7.32 -13.93 -22.81
N THR A 4 -8.31 -14.80 -22.93
CA THR A 4 -8.46 -15.92 -22.01
C THR A 4 -7.38 -16.97 -22.26
N GLN A 5 -7.04 -17.74 -21.23
CA GLN A 5 -6.07 -18.82 -21.36
C GLN A 5 -6.47 -19.86 -22.42
N SER A 6 -7.77 -20.14 -22.57
CA SER A 6 -8.27 -21.04 -23.61
C SER A 6 -8.01 -20.51 -25.02
N LEU A 7 -8.24 -19.21 -25.26
CA LEU A 7 -7.95 -18.59 -26.55
C LEU A 7 -6.44 -18.54 -26.84
N LEU A 8 -5.61 -18.27 -25.83
CA LEU A 8 -4.15 -18.36 -25.96
C LEU A 8 -3.70 -19.78 -26.33
N LEU A 9 -4.28 -20.79 -25.70
CA LEU A 9 -3.96 -22.19 -25.97
C LEU A 9 -4.34 -22.61 -27.40
N GLU A 10 -5.51 -22.18 -27.86
CA GLU A 10 -5.98 -22.41 -29.23
C GLU A 10 -5.00 -21.79 -30.23
N GLN A 11 -4.68 -20.49 -30.06
CA GLN A 11 -3.78 -19.79 -30.96
C GLN A 11 -2.38 -20.42 -31.04
N LEU A 12 -1.82 -20.83 -29.90
CA LEU A 12 -0.50 -21.48 -29.85
C LEU A 12 -0.50 -22.80 -30.64
N ARG A 13 -1.58 -23.59 -30.54
CA ARG A 13 -1.72 -24.86 -31.27
C ARG A 13 -1.92 -24.65 -32.76
N GLU A 14 -2.67 -23.63 -33.17
CA GLU A 14 -2.80 -23.25 -34.58
C GLU A 14 -1.45 -22.87 -35.21
N TRP A 15 -0.54 -22.29 -34.42
CA TRP A 15 0.84 -22.01 -34.84
C TRP A 15 1.77 -23.23 -34.77
N GLY A 16 1.24 -24.42 -34.45
CA GLY A 16 2.01 -25.65 -34.37
C GLY A 16 2.84 -25.81 -33.09
N VAL A 17 2.59 -25.01 -32.06
CA VAL A 17 3.24 -25.16 -30.75
C VAL A 17 2.58 -26.30 -29.98
N ASP A 18 3.33 -27.38 -29.75
CA ASP A 18 2.87 -28.49 -28.91
C ASP A 18 2.94 -28.11 -27.42
N ILE A 19 1.80 -27.72 -26.86
CA ILE A 19 1.66 -27.30 -25.46
C ILE A 19 0.34 -27.75 -24.86
N SER A 20 0.41 -28.21 -23.61
CA SER A 20 -0.76 -28.53 -22.79
C SER A 20 -1.31 -27.32 -22.05
N ALA A 21 -2.60 -27.35 -21.68
CA ALA A 21 -3.21 -26.32 -20.85
C ALA A 21 -2.47 -26.12 -19.52
N GLY A 22 -1.94 -27.20 -18.93
CA GLY A 22 -1.15 -27.16 -17.69
C GLY A 22 0.19 -26.47 -17.87
N GLN A 23 0.91 -26.71 -18.97
CA GLN A 23 2.14 -25.99 -19.28
C GLN A 23 1.89 -24.50 -19.53
N LEU A 24 0.83 -24.16 -20.26
CA LEU A 24 0.45 -22.76 -20.46
C LEU A 24 0.09 -22.09 -19.12
N ASN A 25 -0.68 -22.79 -18.25
CA ASN A 25 -1.00 -22.28 -16.92
C ASN A 25 0.27 -21.97 -16.12
N ARG A 26 1.23 -22.90 -16.18
CA ARG A 26 2.52 -22.77 -15.49
C ARG A 26 3.27 -21.53 -15.96
N LEU A 27 3.34 -21.29 -17.26
CA LEU A 27 3.98 -20.10 -17.84
C LEU A 27 3.27 -18.80 -17.45
N LEU A 28 1.95 -18.85 -17.26
CA LEU A 28 1.10 -17.70 -16.92
C LEU A 28 0.87 -17.50 -15.41
N SER A 29 1.32 -18.41 -14.54
CA SER A 29 1.03 -18.36 -13.10
C SER A 29 2.24 -18.58 -12.19
N GLU A 30 3.34 -19.13 -12.69
CA GLU A 30 4.51 -19.48 -11.87
C GLU A 30 5.76 -18.66 -12.24
N LYS A 31 6.75 -18.66 -11.33
CA LYS A 31 8.07 -18.03 -11.49
C LYS A 31 8.02 -16.51 -11.70
N TYR A 32 7.20 -15.84 -10.89
CA TYR A 32 7.10 -14.38 -10.90
C TYR A 32 7.90 -13.69 -9.81
N ASP A 33 8.68 -14.43 -9.02
CA ASP A 33 9.44 -13.84 -7.90
C ASP A 33 10.37 -12.72 -8.38
N ASP A 34 11.07 -12.91 -9.50
CA ASP A 34 11.93 -11.88 -10.09
C ASP A 34 11.12 -10.66 -10.57
N PHE A 35 9.96 -10.88 -11.18
CA PHE A 35 9.07 -9.80 -11.61
C PHE A 35 8.43 -9.07 -10.42
N HIS A 36 8.15 -9.78 -9.33
CA HIS A 36 7.66 -9.18 -8.09
C HIS A 36 8.73 -8.32 -7.43
N GLN A 37 9.98 -8.80 -7.39
CA GLN A 37 11.11 -8.02 -6.91
C GLN A 37 11.35 -6.78 -7.78
N GLU A 38 11.35 -6.92 -9.11
CA GLU A 38 11.49 -5.79 -10.04
C GLU A 38 10.36 -4.77 -9.84
N LYS A 39 9.12 -5.24 -9.67
CA LYS A 39 7.96 -4.39 -9.35
C LYS A 39 8.16 -3.64 -8.04
N ASP A 40 8.66 -4.28 -6.99
CA ASP A 40 8.86 -3.62 -5.68
C ASP A 40 10.01 -2.60 -5.74
N ASP A 41 11.09 -2.90 -6.44
CA ASP A 41 12.19 -1.97 -6.70
C ASP A 41 11.72 -0.73 -7.51
N LEU A 42 10.78 -0.94 -8.44
CA LEU A 42 10.19 0.13 -9.25
C LEU A 42 9.45 1.15 -8.39
N LEU A 43 8.72 0.72 -7.36
CA LEU A 43 7.98 1.63 -6.48
C LEU A 43 8.94 2.53 -5.70
N ASN A 44 9.99 1.95 -5.10
CA ASN A 44 11.01 2.68 -4.34
C ASN A 44 11.68 3.76 -5.20
N LYS A 45 12.05 3.44 -6.44
CA LYS A 45 12.63 4.42 -7.38
C LYS A 45 11.61 5.45 -7.88
N GLY A 46 10.38 5.01 -8.13
CA GLY A 46 9.30 5.86 -8.64
C GLY A 46 8.90 6.96 -7.66
N LEU A 47 8.75 6.61 -6.38
CA LEU A 47 8.38 7.55 -5.32
C LEU A 47 9.43 8.64 -5.08
N GLY A 48 10.72 8.35 -5.33
CA GLY A 48 11.80 9.32 -5.13
C GLY A 48 12.30 10.04 -6.38
N SER A 49 11.91 9.61 -7.57
CA SER A 49 12.35 10.24 -8.83
C SER A 49 11.46 11.37 -9.30
N THR A 50 10.24 11.47 -8.77
CA THR A 50 9.21 12.37 -9.30
C THR A 50 8.51 13.13 -8.18
N GLY A 51 8.12 14.38 -8.45
CA GLY A 51 7.41 15.22 -7.47
C GLY A 51 5.92 14.87 -7.31
N TYR A 52 5.40 13.90 -8.06
CA TYR A 52 4.00 13.51 -8.02
C TYR A 52 3.75 12.04 -8.40
N ILE A 53 2.63 11.51 -7.89
CA ILE A 53 2.05 10.24 -8.30
C ILE A 53 0.56 10.41 -8.60
N THR A 54 0.04 9.59 -9.50
CA THR A 54 -1.39 9.32 -9.65
C THR A 54 -1.73 8.03 -8.92
N THR A 55 -2.92 7.97 -8.32
CA THR A 55 -3.38 6.79 -7.58
C THR A 55 -4.86 6.54 -7.78
N ASP A 56 -5.22 5.26 -7.85
CA ASP A 56 -6.60 4.79 -7.95
C ASP A 56 -6.76 3.40 -7.31
N ASP A 57 -7.98 3.06 -6.89
CA ASP A 57 -8.33 1.73 -6.42
C ASP A 57 -9.42 1.12 -7.30
N THR A 58 -9.06 0.11 -8.09
CA THR A 58 -10.00 -0.68 -8.88
C THR A 58 -10.46 -1.92 -8.11
N GLY A 59 -11.77 -2.13 -8.03
CA GLY A 59 -12.35 -3.32 -7.39
C GLY A 59 -12.27 -4.57 -8.27
N GLY A 60 -11.99 -5.72 -7.65
CA GLY A 60 -12.00 -7.03 -8.29
C GLY A 60 -12.59 -8.11 -7.37
N ARG A 61 -13.08 -9.21 -7.95
CA ARG A 61 -13.53 -10.37 -7.17
C ARG A 61 -12.60 -11.55 -7.43
N HIS A 62 -12.10 -12.14 -6.36
CA HIS A 62 -11.26 -13.33 -6.42
C HIS A 62 -11.82 -14.39 -5.48
N GLN A 63 -12.19 -15.55 -6.04
CA GLN A 63 -12.81 -16.68 -5.33
C GLN A 63 -14.01 -16.25 -4.46
N GLY A 64 -14.92 -15.48 -5.05
CA GLY A 64 -16.13 -15.00 -4.37
C GLY A 64 -15.90 -13.86 -3.35
N LYS A 65 -14.65 -13.56 -2.99
CA LYS A 65 -14.29 -12.48 -2.07
C LYS A 65 -13.90 -11.22 -2.83
N ASN A 66 -14.36 -10.07 -2.36
CA ASN A 66 -13.93 -8.78 -2.91
C ASN A 66 -12.43 -8.55 -2.61
N GLY A 67 -11.79 -7.83 -3.50
CA GLY A 67 -10.41 -7.36 -3.40
C GLY A 67 -10.29 -6.04 -4.17
N PHE A 68 -9.17 -5.38 -3.99
CA PHE A 68 -8.87 -4.11 -4.62
C PHE A 68 -7.47 -4.17 -5.21
N VAL A 69 -7.28 -3.54 -6.35
CA VAL A 69 -5.96 -3.29 -6.93
C VAL A 69 -5.72 -1.80 -6.83
N THR A 70 -4.71 -1.44 -6.04
CA THR A 70 -4.23 -0.05 -5.95
C THR A 70 -3.21 0.17 -7.07
N HIS A 71 -3.42 1.21 -7.86
CA HIS A 71 -2.44 1.74 -8.81
C HIS A 71 -1.66 2.88 -8.15
N ILE A 72 -0.35 2.92 -8.35
CA ILE A 72 0.53 4.05 -8.02
C ILE A 72 1.47 4.25 -9.20
N GLY A 73 1.51 5.44 -9.79
CA GLY A 73 2.36 5.68 -10.95
C GLY A 73 2.38 7.12 -11.41
N ASN A 74 2.96 7.34 -12.58
CA ASN A 74 2.94 8.60 -13.33
C ASN A 74 3.31 8.32 -14.79
N GLU A 75 3.80 9.31 -15.52
CA GLU A 75 4.20 9.14 -16.92
C GLU A 75 5.42 8.22 -17.12
N LEU A 76 6.21 7.98 -16.07
CA LEU A 76 7.45 7.21 -16.12
C LEU A 76 7.31 5.78 -15.60
N PHE A 77 6.33 5.51 -14.73
CA PHE A 77 6.13 4.18 -14.16
C PHE A 77 4.68 3.90 -13.79
N ALA A 78 4.33 2.61 -13.71
CA ALA A 78 3.06 2.15 -13.18
C ALA A 78 3.29 0.93 -12.28
N TRP A 79 2.82 1.03 -11.05
CA TRP A 79 2.91 -0.02 -10.04
C TRP A 79 1.52 -0.42 -9.58
N PHE A 80 1.31 -1.71 -9.36
CA PHE A 80 0.02 -2.26 -8.98
C PHE A 80 0.18 -3.23 -7.81
N GLN A 81 -0.74 -3.15 -6.85
CA GLN A 81 -0.80 -4.10 -5.75
C GLN A 81 -2.21 -4.50 -5.42
N SER A 82 -2.43 -5.81 -5.35
CA SER A 82 -3.69 -6.38 -4.89
C SER A 82 -3.72 -6.45 -3.37
N SER A 83 -4.82 -5.98 -2.78
CA SER A 83 -5.10 -6.10 -1.35
C SER A 83 -6.57 -6.46 -1.09
N ARG A 84 -6.90 -6.75 0.16
CA ARG A 84 -8.29 -7.01 0.60
C ARG A 84 -8.98 -5.74 1.15
N SER A 85 -8.29 -4.61 1.20
CA SER A 85 -8.75 -3.41 1.92
C SER A 85 -8.59 -2.15 1.10
N LYS A 86 -9.71 -1.42 0.92
CA LYS A 86 -9.73 -0.05 0.39
C LYS A 86 -9.73 0.92 1.57
N SER A 87 -8.54 1.36 2.00
CA SER A 87 -8.39 2.26 3.15
C SER A 87 -7.10 3.07 3.08
N ARG A 88 -7.05 4.18 3.84
CA ARG A 88 -5.82 4.97 3.98
C ARG A 88 -4.69 4.17 4.64
N VAL A 89 -5.03 3.33 5.62
CA VAL A 89 -4.06 2.41 6.26
C VAL A 89 -3.40 1.55 5.19
N ASN A 90 -4.19 0.92 4.30
CA ASN A 90 -3.64 0.16 3.19
C ASN A 90 -2.72 1.02 2.33
N PHE A 91 -3.18 2.19 1.85
CA PHE A 91 -2.37 3.06 1.00
C PHE A 91 -1.04 3.48 1.66
N LEU A 92 -1.05 3.89 2.93
CA LEU A 92 0.18 4.25 3.66
C LEU A 92 1.11 3.05 3.87
N SER A 93 0.57 1.86 4.11
CA SER A 93 1.38 0.63 4.14
C SER A 93 2.05 0.37 2.80
N LEU A 94 1.36 0.58 1.68
CA LEU A 94 1.94 0.41 0.34
C LEU A 94 3.07 1.41 0.08
N LEU A 95 2.93 2.65 0.53
CA LEU A 95 4.00 3.65 0.43
C LEU A 95 5.25 3.27 1.22
N CYS A 96 5.16 2.40 2.23
CA CYS A 96 6.34 1.91 2.95
C CYS A 96 7.13 0.86 2.16
N ALA A 97 6.60 0.36 1.03
CA ALA A 97 7.19 -0.70 0.21
C ALA A 97 7.62 -1.92 1.05
N ASP A 98 8.85 -2.40 0.86
CA ASP A 98 9.46 -3.51 1.59
C ASP A 98 9.86 -3.16 3.03
N GLN A 99 9.85 -1.87 3.39
CA GLN A 99 10.22 -1.38 4.72
C GLN A 99 8.99 -1.02 5.58
N LEU A 100 7.95 -1.84 5.49
CA LEU A 100 6.75 -1.69 6.30
C LEU A 100 7.10 -1.72 7.80
N GLY A 101 6.52 -0.77 8.54
CA GLY A 101 6.67 -0.66 9.98
C GLY A 101 5.78 0.45 10.54
N TYR A 102 5.73 0.57 11.85
CA TYR A 102 4.91 1.56 12.56
C TYR A 102 5.82 2.41 13.41
N ARG A 103 5.97 3.68 13.04
CA ARG A 103 6.91 4.61 13.69
C ARG A 103 6.17 5.70 14.44
N ILE A 104 6.52 5.91 15.70
CA ILE A 104 6.07 7.06 16.47
C ILE A 104 7.20 8.08 16.44
N ASN A 105 6.95 9.22 15.79
CA ASN A 105 7.84 10.38 15.79
C ASN A 105 7.00 11.68 15.72
N THR A 106 7.67 12.82 15.55
CA THR A 106 6.99 14.13 15.44
C THR A 106 5.98 14.17 14.29
N ALA A 107 6.27 13.56 13.13
CA ALA A 107 5.34 13.49 12.01
C ALA A 107 4.08 12.66 12.35
N ALA A 108 4.26 11.50 13.00
CA ALA A 108 3.14 10.66 13.44
C ALA A 108 2.23 11.42 14.42
N LEU A 109 2.83 12.06 15.43
CA LEU A 109 2.09 12.79 16.46
C LEU A 109 1.38 14.03 15.90
N ASN A 110 1.97 14.69 14.90
CA ASN A 110 1.35 15.79 14.18
C ASN A 110 0.17 15.32 13.32
N TYR A 111 0.32 14.21 12.60
CA TYR A 111 -0.77 13.58 11.86
C TYR A 111 -1.94 13.25 12.79
N MET A 112 -1.66 12.56 13.91
CA MET A 112 -2.67 12.20 14.91
C MET A 112 -3.34 13.44 15.51
N LYS A 113 -2.60 14.54 15.73
CA LYS A 113 -3.15 15.82 16.21
C LYS A 113 -4.16 16.39 15.21
N GLN A 114 -3.82 16.39 13.92
CA GLN A 114 -4.71 16.89 12.86
C GLN A 114 -6.00 16.05 12.75
N LYS A 115 -5.89 14.73 12.95
CA LYS A 115 -7.05 13.83 13.04
C LYS A 115 -7.83 13.95 14.37
N LYS A 116 -7.41 14.84 15.27
CA LYS A 116 -8.03 15.09 16.59
C LYS A 116 -7.95 13.89 17.55
N LEU A 117 -6.88 13.11 17.47
CA LEU A 117 -6.60 12.08 18.48
C LEU A 117 -6.38 12.76 19.86
N PRO A 118 -7.04 12.29 20.93
CA PRO A 118 -6.94 12.87 22.27
C PRO A 118 -5.50 13.12 22.73
N ILE A 119 -5.29 14.24 23.43
CA ILE A 119 -3.95 14.63 23.92
C ILE A 119 -3.37 13.57 24.84
N ALA A 120 -4.19 12.95 25.71
CA ALA A 120 -3.73 11.90 26.61
C ALA A 120 -3.15 10.69 25.85
N GLN A 121 -3.84 10.24 24.80
CA GLN A 121 -3.40 9.14 23.93
C GLN A 121 -2.15 9.50 23.11
N ARG A 122 -2.06 10.74 22.60
CA ARG A 122 -0.83 11.19 21.93
C ARG A 122 0.36 11.29 22.88
N LYS A 123 0.14 11.73 24.13
CA LYS A 123 1.18 11.77 25.16
C LYS A 123 1.62 10.37 25.58
N SER A 124 0.70 9.41 25.71
CA SER A 124 1.07 8.04 26.06
C SER A 124 1.93 7.39 24.98
N LEU A 125 1.59 7.59 23.71
CA LEU A 125 2.44 7.17 22.57
C LEU A 125 3.81 7.87 22.60
N ALA A 126 3.84 9.20 22.76
CA ALA A 126 5.07 9.99 22.73
C ALA A 126 6.04 9.64 23.88
N ASN A 127 5.52 9.28 25.05
CA ASN A 127 6.33 9.01 26.24
C ASN A 127 6.73 7.53 26.40
N HIS A 128 6.24 6.65 25.53
CA HIS A 128 6.57 5.23 25.60
C HIS A 128 8.02 4.98 25.14
N PRO A 129 8.79 4.08 25.76
CA PRO A 129 10.19 3.85 25.36
C PRO A 129 10.32 3.21 23.97
N CYS A 130 9.37 2.35 23.58
CA CYS A 130 9.32 1.79 22.23
C CYS A 130 8.61 2.76 21.28
N GLN A 131 9.33 3.20 20.24
CA GLN A 131 8.87 4.15 19.23
C GLN A 131 8.79 3.54 17.83
N PHE A 132 9.11 2.26 17.66
CA PHE A 132 9.07 1.57 16.38
C PHE A 132 8.63 0.11 16.53
N PHE A 133 7.77 -0.36 15.62
CA PHE A 133 7.23 -1.72 15.60
C PHE A 133 7.33 -2.30 14.19
N ASN A 134 7.80 -3.54 14.08
CA ASN A 134 8.14 -4.14 12.78
C ASN A 134 6.93 -4.72 12.04
N ASN A 135 5.82 -4.96 12.74
CA ASN A 135 4.65 -5.58 12.14
C ASN A 135 3.36 -5.15 12.85
N GLU A 136 2.24 -5.46 12.21
CA GLU A 136 0.91 -5.08 12.69
C GLU A 136 0.60 -5.68 14.06
N ALA A 137 0.97 -6.94 14.32
CA ALA A 137 0.68 -7.60 15.59
C ALA A 137 1.32 -6.85 16.78
N GLN A 138 2.61 -6.51 16.66
CA GLN A 138 3.32 -5.71 17.68
C GLN A 138 2.68 -4.33 17.89
N TRP A 139 2.26 -3.69 16.80
CA TRP A 139 1.60 -2.39 16.86
C TRP A 139 0.22 -2.46 17.54
N GLN A 140 -0.59 -3.46 17.21
CA GLN A 140 -1.92 -3.65 17.79
C GLN A 140 -1.84 -3.99 19.28
N GLU A 141 -0.91 -4.86 19.67
CA GLU A 141 -0.64 -5.17 21.08
C GLU A 141 -0.24 -3.90 21.85
N HIS A 142 0.64 -3.08 21.28
CA HIS A 142 1.04 -1.82 21.89
C HIS A 142 -0.14 -0.86 22.11
N LEU A 143 -1.02 -0.69 21.13
CA LEU A 143 -2.23 0.13 21.27
C LEU A 143 -3.16 -0.40 22.37
N GLN A 144 -3.33 -1.72 22.45
CA GLN A 144 -4.14 -2.35 23.51
C GLN A 144 -3.56 -2.10 24.90
N GLN A 145 -2.24 -2.26 25.07
CA GLN A 145 -1.55 -1.99 26.34
C GLN A 145 -1.69 -0.52 26.78
N LEU A 146 -1.73 0.42 25.82
CA LEU A 146 -1.99 1.84 26.09
C LEU A 146 -3.48 2.18 26.28
N GLY A 147 -4.37 1.19 26.28
CA GLY A 147 -5.79 1.35 26.54
C GLY A 147 -6.58 1.99 25.38
N PHE A 148 -6.11 1.85 24.14
CA PHE A 148 -6.92 2.24 22.99
C PHE A 148 -8.07 1.25 22.79
N SER A 149 -9.30 1.71 23.01
CA SER A 149 -10.53 0.90 22.87
C SER A 149 -11.42 1.32 21.70
N SER A 150 -11.15 2.46 21.09
CA SER A 150 -11.94 2.97 19.96
C SER A 150 -11.27 2.63 18.64
N ASP A 151 -11.97 1.92 17.76
CA ASP A 151 -11.53 1.62 16.39
C ASP A 151 -11.09 2.88 15.63
N ARG A 152 -11.75 4.01 15.88
CA ARG A 152 -11.42 5.29 15.25
C ARG A 152 -10.07 5.81 15.74
N HIS A 153 -9.83 5.77 17.05
CA HIS A 153 -8.58 6.23 17.64
C HIS A 153 -7.42 5.32 17.26
N MET A 154 -7.64 4.00 17.27
CA MET A 154 -6.68 3.02 16.79
C MET A 154 -6.34 3.30 15.32
N ARG A 155 -7.34 3.48 14.45
CA ARG A 155 -7.11 3.82 13.04
C ARG A 155 -6.29 5.09 12.86
N TRP A 156 -6.58 6.17 13.58
CA TRP A 156 -5.80 7.42 13.46
C TRP A 156 -4.37 7.27 13.98
N ALA A 157 -4.17 6.49 15.04
CA ALA A 157 -2.84 6.16 15.52
C ALA A 157 -2.08 5.34 14.46
N THR A 158 -2.70 4.29 13.92
CA THR A 158 -2.12 3.43 12.87
C THR A 158 -1.78 4.23 11.61
N GLU A 159 -2.71 5.06 11.11
CA GLU A 159 -2.45 5.96 9.98
C GLU A 159 -1.27 6.89 10.27
N GLY A 160 -1.20 7.50 11.47
CA GLY A 160 -0.07 8.36 11.84
C GLY A 160 1.26 7.62 11.89
N ALA A 161 1.27 6.40 12.43
CA ALA A 161 2.48 5.60 12.55
C ALA A 161 3.02 5.10 11.20
N LEU A 162 2.11 4.69 10.30
CA LEU A 162 2.45 4.33 8.92
C LEU A 162 2.88 5.56 8.11
N PHE A 163 2.21 6.70 8.29
CA PHE A 163 2.58 7.95 7.63
C PHE A 163 4.02 8.36 7.99
N ALA A 164 4.36 8.30 9.28
CA ALA A 164 5.72 8.58 9.72
C ALA A 164 6.75 7.57 9.18
N GLN A 165 6.39 6.29 9.12
CA GLN A 165 7.29 5.29 8.52
C GLN A 165 7.47 5.54 7.02
N ALA A 166 6.42 5.88 6.28
CA ALA A 166 6.52 6.19 4.86
C ALA A 166 7.42 7.41 4.60
N LEU A 167 7.35 8.45 5.44
CA LEU A 167 8.27 9.59 5.37
C LEU A 167 9.72 9.24 5.73
N GLU A 168 9.92 8.27 6.62
CA GLU A 168 11.26 7.83 7.02
C GLU A 168 11.94 7.05 5.89
N VAL A 169 11.20 6.16 5.23
CA VAL A 169 11.78 5.20 4.28
C VAL A 169 11.67 5.65 2.82
N GLN A 170 10.87 6.68 2.54
CA GLN A 170 10.72 7.25 1.21
C GLN A 170 10.90 8.78 1.21
N PRO A 171 11.50 9.36 0.16
CA PRO A 171 11.65 10.81 0.01
C PRO A 171 10.34 11.48 -0.49
N ILE A 172 9.24 11.33 0.26
CA ILE A 172 7.88 11.71 -0.18
C ILE A 172 7.31 12.93 0.55
N GLU A 173 8.09 13.65 1.36
CA GLU A 173 7.62 14.78 2.17
C GLU A 173 6.88 15.85 1.36
N SER A 174 7.34 16.13 0.14
CA SER A 174 6.75 17.09 -0.79
C SER A 174 6.02 16.44 -1.97
N LEU A 175 5.74 15.13 -1.90
CA LEU A 175 5.10 14.40 -2.99
C LEU A 175 3.65 14.83 -3.17
N VAL A 176 3.27 15.12 -4.41
CA VAL A 176 1.88 15.40 -4.79
C VAL A 176 1.16 14.10 -5.12
N VAL A 177 0.09 13.79 -4.39
CA VAL A 177 -0.78 12.64 -4.62
C VAL A 177 -2.01 13.10 -5.40
N VAL A 178 -2.12 12.68 -6.66
CA VAL A 178 -3.23 13.01 -7.56
C VAL A 178 -4.23 11.85 -7.58
N SER A 179 -5.51 12.12 -7.30
CA SER A 179 -6.57 11.10 -7.37
C SER A 179 -7.95 11.70 -7.64
N ASP A 180 -8.96 10.84 -7.81
CA ASP A 180 -10.40 11.19 -7.92
C ASP A 180 -11.02 11.89 -6.69
N GLY A 181 -10.21 12.22 -5.68
CA GLY A 181 -10.69 12.78 -4.41
C GLY A 181 -11.19 11.76 -3.39
N ALA A 182 -10.98 10.45 -3.60
CA ALA A 182 -11.30 9.44 -2.62
C ALA A 182 -10.50 9.65 -1.31
N GLY A 183 -11.20 9.48 -0.17
CA GLY A 183 -10.69 9.88 1.14
C GLY A 183 -9.40 9.17 1.56
N GLN A 184 -9.12 7.96 1.06
CA GLN A 184 -7.92 7.20 1.41
C GLN A 184 -6.63 7.82 0.87
N PHE A 185 -6.70 8.53 -0.26
CA PHE A 185 -5.53 9.15 -0.92
C PHE A 185 -5.27 10.59 -0.45
N LYS A 186 -6.16 11.19 0.35
CA LYS A 186 -5.99 12.52 0.94
C LYS A 186 -4.95 12.49 2.07
N VAL A 187 -3.68 12.45 1.69
CA VAL A 187 -2.46 12.53 2.51
C VAL A 187 -1.40 13.33 1.74
N LEU A 188 -0.32 13.75 2.40
CA LEU A 188 0.72 14.59 1.78
C LEU A 188 0.11 15.85 1.13
N ILE A 189 0.63 16.27 -0.02
CA ILE A 189 0.01 17.30 -0.86
C ILE A 189 -0.98 16.60 -1.78
N HIS A 190 -2.27 16.82 -1.60
CA HIS A 190 -3.30 16.15 -2.42
C HIS A 190 -3.82 17.07 -3.52
N ALA A 191 -3.93 16.54 -4.74
CA ALA A 191 -4.53 17.20 -5.89
C ALA A 191 -5.61 16.32 -6.54
N LEU A 192 -6.56 16.96 -7.23
CA LEU A 192 -7.62 16.27 -7.96
C LEU A 192 -7.19 16.05 -9.41
N CYS A 193 -7.52 14.89 -9.97
CA CYS A 193 -7.41 14.61 -11.40
C CYS A 193 -8.52 15.27 -12.22
#